data_AF-A0AAD9LK79-F1
#
_entry.id   AF-A0AAD9LK79-F1
#
_cell.length_a   1.000
_cell.length_b   1.000
_cell.length_c   1.000
_cell.angle_alpha   90.00
_cell.angle_beta   90.00
_cell.angle_gamma   90.00
#
_symmetry.space_group_name_H-M   'P 1'
#
loop_
_entity.id
_entity.type
_entity.pdbx_description
1 polymer ?
#
loop_
_entity_poly.entity_id
_entity_poly.type
_entity_poly.pdbx_seq_one_letter_code
_entity_poly.pdbx_strand_id
1 'polypeptide(L)'
;MKAFAAIFVVLFSAFAIASENVSGIHVDTEESNVIQLTDSNFEHLTQASTGSTTGPWFVKFYAPWCSHCRHMAPAWERLAAELKGVVNVADVDATRNPNVAKRFAIKGYPTLILIDKGKMYLYKGGERSTERLAAFATAEYEKALSAPVPAPLTYFGIVADFMITGVQESQRIYDVAFRGFFIISSFSFLAGVIIGMICCVIFLSKGGNASHSSKPTKISARKQD
;
A
#
# COMPACT_ATOMS: atom_id res chain seq x y z
N MET A 1 -66.43 12.19 44.85
CA MET A 1 -65.11 11.50 44.84
C MET A 1 -65.12 10.11 44.19
N LYS A 2 -66.22 9.36 44.16
CA LYS A 2 -66.27 8.00 43.57
C LYS A 2 -66.25 7.95 42.03
N ALA A 3 -66.73 8.99 41.35
CA ALA A 3 -66.77 9.05 39.88
C ALA A 3 -65.39 9.24 39.22
N PHE A 4 -64.45 9.92 39.89
CA PHE A 4 -63.10 10.15 39.36
C PHE A 4 -62.24 8.88 39.37
N ALA A 5 -62.43 8.01 40.36
CA ALA A 5 -61.72 6.73 40.43
C ALA A 5 -62.15 5.76 39.30
N ALA A 6 -63.45 5.74 38.95
CA ALA A 6 -63.95 4.90 37.87
C ALA A 6 -63.42 5.31 36.48
N ILE A 7 -63.30 6.61 36.23
CA ILE A 7 -62.74 7.13 34.97
C ILE A 7 -61.25 6.79 34.86
N PHE A 8 -60.51 6.87 35.98
CA PHE A 8 -59.09 6.53 36.00
C PHE A 8 -58.83 5.03 35.77
N VAL A 9 -59.68 4.15 36.33
CA VAL A 9 -59.60 2.70 36.12
C VAL A 9 -59.90 2.33 34.67
N VAL A 10 -60.91 2.95 34.06
CA VAL A 10 -61.27 2.70 32.64
C VAL A 10 -60.17 3.19 31.68
N LEU A 11 -59.54 4.33 31.98
CA LEU A 11 -58.40 4.85 31.22
C LEU A 11 -57.16 3.97 31.38
N PHE A 12 -56.90 3.43 32.57
CA PHE A 12 -55.78 2.52 32.82
C PHE A 12 -55.98 1.15 32.16
N SER A 13 -57.21 0.63 32.14
CA SER A 13 -57.53 -0.60 31.39
C SER A 13 -57.46 -0.42 29.88
N ALA A 14 -57.87 0.75 29.35
CA ALA A 14 -57.75 1.04 27.93
C ALA A 14 -56.29 1.21 27.48
N PHE A 15 -55.44 1.77 28.35
CA PHE A 15 -53.99 1.87 28.09
C PHE A 15 -53.28 0.52 28.17
N ALA A 16 -53.73 -0.38 29.06
CA ALA A 16 -53.23 -1.75 29.12
C ALA A 16 -53.61 -2.58 27.89
N ILE A 17 -54.83 -2.43 27.36
CA ILE A 17 -55.28 -3.15 26.14
C ILE A 17 -54.54 -2.67 24.88
N ALA A 18 -54.05 -1.43 24.86
CA ALA A 18 -53.23 -0.91 23.75
C ALA A 18 -51.75 -1.37 23.80
N SER A 19 -51.29 -1.95 24.91
CA SER A 19 -49.89 -2.36 25.09
C SER A 19 -49.55 -3.72 24.48
N GLU A 20 -50.54 -4.55 24.15
CA GLU A 20 -50.29 -5.94 23.68
C GLU A 20 -50.13 -6.06 22.15
N ASN A 21 -50.33 -4.98 21.38
CA ASN A 21 -50.16 -4.99 19.91
C ASN A 21 -48.89 -4.30 19.39
N VAL A 22 -47.94 -3.95 20.27
CA VAL A 22 -46.61 -3.42 19.89
C VAL A 22 -45.52 -4.48 20.11
N SER A 23 -45.81 -5.74 19.75
CA SER A 23 -44.84 -6.85 19.79
C SER A 23 -44.73 -7.56 18.44
N GLY A 24 -44.95 -6.85 17.33
CA GLY A 24 -45.06 -7.46 16.00
C GLY A 24 -44.38 -6.72 14.85
N ILE A 25 -43.43 -5.82 15.11
CA ILE A 25 -42.45 -5.43 14.08
C ILE A 25 -41.17 -6.21 14.37
N HIS A 26 -41.17 -7.48 13.98
CA HIS A 26 -39.92 -8.11 13.58
C HIS A 26 -39.47 -7.37 12.33
N VAL A 27 -38.48 -6.47 12.48
CA VAL A 27 -37.63 -6.13 11.36
C VAL A 27 -36.88 -7.41 11.07
N ASP A 28 -37.39 -8.18 10.10
CA ASP A 28 -36.65 -9.28 9.51
C ASP A 28 -35.35 -8.66 8.98
N THR A 29 -34.31 -8.73 9.80
CA THR A 29 -32.95 -8.59 9.32
C THR A 29 -32.69 -9.90 8.59
N GLU A 30 -33.27 -10.02 7.39
CA GLU A 30 -32.76 -10.91 6.36
C GLU A 30 -31.24 -10.78 6.41
N GLU A 31 -30.52 -11.89 6.56
CA GLU A 31 -29.07 -11.94 6.58
C GLU A 31 -28.55 -11.30 5.28
N SER A 32 -28.33 -9.99 5.31
CA SER A 32 -27.82 -9.27 4.16
C SER A 32 -26.47 -9.87 3.81
N ASN A 33 -26.31 -10.33 2.57
CA ASN A 33 -25.04 -10.85 2.08
C ASN A 33 -23.94 -9.76 2.04
N VAL A 34 -24.30 -8.50 2.35
CA VAL A 34 -23.37 -7.39 2.48
C VAL A 34 -22.67 -7.45 3.85
N ILE A 35 -21.36 -7.63 3.82
CA ILE A 35 -20.54 -7.72 5.03
C ILE A 35 -20.26 -6.33 5.60
N GLN A 36 -20.66 -6.11 6.86
CA GLN A 36 -20.38 -4.86 7.57
C GLN A 36 -18.92 -4.81 8.04
N LEU A 37 -18.15 -3.90 7.46
CA LEU A 37 -16.76 -3.65 7.84
C LEU A 37 -16.64 -2.42 8.74
N THR A 38 -15.78 -2.53 9.75
CA THR A 38 -15.51 -1.55 10.79
C THR A 38 -14.02 -1.34 10.98
N ASP A 39 -13.64 -0.31 11.72
CA ASP A 39 -12.23 -0.04 12.06
C ASP A 39 -11.52 -1.25 12.71
N SER A 40 -12.25 -2.10 13.44
CA SER A 40 -11.67 -3.25 14.16
C SER A 40 -11.57 -4.52 13.31
N ASN A 41 -12.49 -4.73 12.36
CA ASN A 41 -12.57 -5.98 11.60
C ASN A 41 -12.00 -5.87 10.19
N PHE A 42 -11.81 -4.65 9.66
CA PHE A 42 -11.46 -4.42 8.27
C PHE A 42 -10.20 -5.18 7.86
N GLU A 43 -9.09 -4.97 8.58
CA GLU A 43 -7.83 -5.63 8.23
C GLU A 43 -7.88 -7.15 8.46
N HIS A 44 -8.58 -7.59 9.50
CA HIS A 44 -8.68 -9.01 9.83
C HIS A 44 -9.45 -9.81 8.77
N LEU A 45 -10.55 -9.25 8.26
CA LEU A 45 -11.38 -9.91 7.25
C LEU A 45 -10.85 -9.73 5.83
N THR A 46 -10.46 -8.50 5.49
CA THR A 46 -10.05 -8.19 4.13
C THR A 46 -8.58 -8.50 3.86
N GLN A 47 -7.72 -8.56 4.89
CA GLN A 47 -6.26 -8.68 4.75
C GLN A 47 -5.67 -7.72 3.70
N ALA A 48 -6.29 -6.55 3.56
CA ALA A 48 -6.06 -5.65 2.43
C ALA A 48 -4.60 -5.20 2.30
N SER A 49 -3.85 -5.07 3.41
CA SER A 49 -2.43 -4.66 3.35
C SER A 49 -1.48 -5.77 2.89
N THR A 50 -1.77 -7.02 3.25
CA THR A 50 -0.90 -8.17 2.91
C THR A 50 -1.23 -8.76 1.55
N GLY A 51 -2.47 -8.57 1.08
CA GLY A 51 -2.95 -9.15 -0.17
C GLY A 51 -3.17 -10.66 -0.13
N SER A 52 -3.06 -11.30 1.04
CA SER A 52 -3.33 -12.75 1.24
C SER A 52 -4.83 -13.08 1.34
N THR A 53 -5.66 -12.33 0.63
CA THR A 53 -7.12 -12.40 0.73
C THR A 53 -7.65 -13.67 0.05
N THR A 54 -8.70 -14.28 0.61
CA THR A 54 -9.37 -15.46 0.00
C THR A 54 -10.18 -15.12 -1.27
N GLY A 55 -10.13 -13.86 -1.70
CA GLY A 55 -10.84 -13.34 -2.87
C GLY A 55 -10.88 -11.81 -2.88
N PRO A 56 -11.32 -11.21 -4.00
CA PRO A 56 -11.48 -9.77 -4.09
C PRO A 56 -12.58 -9.26 -3.15
N TRP A 57 -12.40 -8.06 -2.63
CA TRP A 57 -13.35 -7.37 -1.76
C TRP A 57 -13.86 -6.12 -2.43
N PHE A 58 -15.16 -6.01 -2.66
CA PHE A 58 -15.79 -4.79 -3.17
C PHE A 58 -16.45 -4.03 -2.03
N VAL A 59 -15.85 -2.89 -1.66
CA VAL A 59 -16.19 -2.13 -0.46
C VAL A 59 -16.87 -0.82 -0.83
N LYS A 60 -18.05 -0.59 -0.25
CA LYS A 60 -18.80 0.67 -0.33
C LYS A 60 -18.58 1.51 0.93
N PHE A 61 -17.92 2.64 0.78
CA PHE A 61 -17.86 3.67 1.81
C PHE A 61 -19.07 4.60 1.70
N TYR A 62 -19.89 4.62 2.75
CA TYR A 62 -21.12 5.40 2.78
C TYR A 62 -21.26 6.24 4.06
N ALA A 63 -22.27 7.11 4.04
CA ALA A 63 -22.76 7.82 5.22
C ALA A 63 -24.28 7.66 5.32
N PRO A 64 -24.85 7.49 6.52
CA PRO A 64 -26.28 7.17 6.70
C PRO A 64 -27.22 8.27 6.17
N TRP A 65 -26.77 9.53 6.23
CA TRP A 65 -27.52 10.69 5.75
C TRP A 65 -27.41 10.92 4.23
N CYS A 66 -26.52 10.22 3.52
CA CYS A 66 -26.32 10.44 2.08
C CYS A 66 -27.44 9.82 1.23
N SER A 67 -28.21 10.67 0.54
CA SER A 67 -29.32 10.24 -0.34
C SER A 67 -28.86 9.28 -1.45
N HIS A 68 -27.74 9.59 -2.12
CA HIS A 68 -27.19 8.73 -3.17
C HIS A 68 -26.79 7.34 -2.68
N CYS A 69 -26.35 7.23 -1.42
CA CYS A 69 -26.05 5.92 -0.81
C CYS A 69 -27.32 5.11 -0.57
N ARG A 70 -28.40 5.76 -0.09
CA ARG A 70 -29.68 5.09 0.16
C ARG A 70 -30.32 4.58 -1.12
N HIS A 71 -30.31 5.36 -2.20
CA HIS A 71 -30.84 4.91 -3.49
C HIS A 71 -30.07 3.71 -4.08
N MET A 72 -28.78 3.60 -3.78
CA MET A 72 -27.94 2.50 -4.25
C MET A 72 -28.01 1.26 -3.36
N ALA A 73 -28.48 1.37 -2.12
CA ALA A 73 -28.57 0.25 -1.17
C ALA A 73 -29.24 -1.02 -1.76
N PRO A 74 -30.42 -0.95 -2.41
CA PRO A 74 -31.04 -2.15 -2.97
C PRO A 74 -30.25 -2.77 -4.13
N ALA A 75 -29.57 -1.96 -4.95
CA ALA A 75 -28.69 -2.49 -6.00
C ALA A 75 -27.45 -3.16 -5.40
N TRP A 76 -26.91 -2.60 -4.31
CA TRP A 76 -25.76 -3.14 -3.58
C TRP A 76 -26.06 -4.48 -2.90
N GLU A 77 -27.25 -4.64 -2.33
CA GLU A 77 -27.70 -5.89 -1.73
C GLU A 77 -27.88 -7.00 -2.77
N ARG A 78 -28.47 -6.68 -3.94
CA ARG A 78 -28.57 -7.63 -5.07
C ARG A 78 -27.19 -8.04 -5.56
N LEU A 79 -26.28 -7.08 -5.71
CA LEU A 79 -24.89 -7.34 -6.09
C LEU A 79 -24.21 -8.32 -5.12
N ALA A 80 -24.42 -8.15 -3.83
CA ALA A 80 -23.86 -9.05 -2.81
C ALA A 80 -24.42 -10.47 -2.91
N ALA A 81 -25.70 -10.60 -3.26
CA ALA A 81 -26.32 -11.90 -3.50
C ALA A 81 -25.77 -12.56 -4.79
N GLU A 82 -25.63 -11.80 -5.89
CA GLU A 82 -25.14 -12.30 -7.18
C GLU A 82 -23.67 -12.72 -7.14
N LEU A 83 -22.83 -11.98 -6.42
CA LEU A 83 -21.38 -12.22 -6.36
C LEU A 83 -20.96 -13.13 -5.20
N LYS A 84 -21.92 -13.70 -4.46
CA LYS A 84 -21.65 -14.55 -3.30
C LYS A 84 -20.70 -15.70 -3.68
N GLY A 85 -19.57 -15.77 -2.98
CA GLY A 85 -18.53 -16.79 -3.21
C GLY A 85 -17.53 -16.46 -4.32
N VAL A 86 -17.74 -15.39 -5.10
CA VAL A 86 -16.80 -14.90 -6.13
C VAL A 86 -16.11 -13.61 -5.67
N VAL A 87 -16.90 -12.63 -5.23
CA VAL A 87 -16.41 -11.35 -4.71
C VAL A 87 -17.10 -11.05 -3.39
N ASN A 88 -16.33 -10.70 -2.37
CA ASN A 88 -16.89 -10.31 -1.08
C ASN A 88 -17.41 -8.88 -1.16
N VAL A 89 -18.72 -8.70 -1.07
CA VAL A 89 -19.35 -7.37 -1.10
C VAL A 89 -19.54 -6.87 0.32
N ALA A 90 -19.05 -5.66 0.58
CA ALA A 90 -18.99 -5.11 1.91
C ALA A 90 -19.34 -3.62 1.94
N ASP A 91 -19.68 -3.14 3.12
CA ASP A 91 -19.96 -1.74 3.38
C ASP A 91 -19.28 -1.24 4.65
N VAL A 92 -18.88 0.03 4.59
CA VAL A 92 -18.23 0.74 5.69
C VAL A 92 -18.97 2.04 5.89
N ASP A 93 -19.54 2.23 7.08
CA ASP A 93 -19.99 3.55 7.52
C ASP A 93 -18.76 4.39 7.86
N ALA A 94 -18.37 5.26 6.93
CA ALA A 94 -17.20 6.13 7.09
C ALA A 94 -17.39 7.21 8.18
N THR A 95 -18.64 7.45 8.62
CA THR A 95 -18.92 8.40 9.71
C THR A 95 -18.62 7.82 11.08
N ARG A 96 -18.79 6.50 11.23
CA ARG A 96 -18.50 5.75 12.46
C ARG A 96 -17.11 5.11 12.47
N ASN A 97 -16.51 4.94 11.30
CA ASN A 97 -15.21 4.28 11.11
C ASN A 97 -14.17 5.26 10.50
N PRO A 98 -13.74 6.28 11.25
CA PRO A 98 -12.87 7.33 10.73
C PRO A 98 -11.46 6.84 10.41
N ASN A 99 -10.97 5.76 11.05
CA ASN A 99 -9.61 5.29 10.79
C ASN A 99 -9.49 4.65 9.41
N VAL A 100 -10.42 3.76 9.06
CA VAL A 100 -10.48 3.18 7.71
C VAL A 100 -10.79 4.27 6.68
N ALA A 101 -11.71 5.19 6.97
CA ALA A 101 -12.03 6.29 6.06
C ALA A 101 -10.81 7.19 5.76
N LYS A 102 -10.02 7.54 6.79
CA LYS A 102 -8.77 8.30 6.61
C LYS A 102 -7.72 7.50 5.86
N ARG A 103 -7.55 6.23 6.19
CA ARG A 103 -6.60 5.31 5.55
C ARG A 103 -6.81 5.26 4.03
N PHE A 104 -8.06 5.12 3.58
CA PHE A 104 -8.41 5.09 2.16
C PHE A 104 -8.65 6.49 1.55
N ALA A 105 -8.33 7.56 2.28
CA ALA A 105 -8.50 8.95 1.86
C ALA A 105 -9.90 9.25 1.29
N ILE A 106 -10.95 8.75 1.94
CA ILE A 106 -12.34 8.91 1.50
C ILE A 106 -12.76 10.38 1.68
N LYS A 107 -13.07 11.06 0.57
CA LYS A 107 -13.47 12.48 0.55
C LYS A 107 -14.95 12.71 0.27
N GLY A 108 -15.69 11.69 -0.16
CA GLY A 108 -17.09 11.82 -0.56
C GLY A 108 -17.81 10.48 -0.61
N TYR A 109 -19.13 10.53 -0.71
CA TYR A 109 -20.00 9.35 -0.64
C TYR A 109 -20.99 9.28 -1.82
N PRO A 110 -21.33 8.09 -2.33
CA PRO A 110 -20.67 6.82 -2.07
C PRO A 110 -19.32 6.73 -2.79
N THR A 111 -18.29 6.22 -2.11
CA THR A 111 -17.01 5.84 -2.73
C THR A 111 -16.92 4.32 -2.77
N LEU A 112 -16.66 3.75 -3.94
CA LEU A 112 -16.60 2.30 -4.15
C LEU A 112 -15.16 1.90 -4.51
N ILE A 113 -14.60 1.00 -3.74
CA ILE A 113 -13.22 0.53 -3.89
C ILE A 113 -13.23 -0.98 -3.92
N LEU A 114 -12.63 -1.56 -4.97
CA LEU A 114 -12.35 -2.98 -5.02
C LEU A 114 -10.90 -3.23 -4.56
N ILE A 115 -10.70 -4.22 -3.71
CA ILE A 115 -9.41 -4.61 -3.15
C ILE A 115 -9.11 -6.02 -3.62
N ASP A 116 -7.99 -6.20 -4.29
CA ASP A 116 -7.49 -7.52 -4.71
C ASP A 116 -5.97 -7.56 -4.62
N LYS A 117 -5.42 -8.63 -4.04
CA LYS A 117 -3.97 -8.90 -3.97
C LYS A 117 -3.11 -7.69 -3.54
N GLY A 118 -3.56 -6.97 -2.50
CA GLY A 118 -2.83 -5.83 -1.93
C GLY A 118 -2.94 -4.54 -2.76
N LYS A 119 -3.77 -4.54 -3.80
CA LYS A 119 -4.06 -3.37 -4.65
C LYS A 119 -5.51 -2.94 -4.46
N MET A 120 -5.73 -1.64 -4.57
CA MET A 120 -7.06 -1.05 -4.60
C MET A 120 -7.37 -0.45 -5.97
N TYR A 121 -8.61 -0.61 -6.39
CA TYR A 121 -9.15 -0.20 -7.67
C TYR A 121 -10.36 0.69 -7.41
N LEU A 122 -10.23 1.97 -7.76
CA LEU A 122 -11.30 2.93 -7.57
C LEU A 122 -12.32 2.82 -8.71
N TYR A 123 -13.59 2.61 -8.36
CA TYR A 123 -14.67 2.68 -9.35
C TYR A 123 -14.95 4.15 -9.72
N LYS A 124 -14.64 4.53 -10.96
CA LYS A 124 -14.83 5.89 -11.45
C LYS A 124 -16.21 6.08 -12.07
N GLY A 125 -17.13 6.65 -11.29
CA GLY A 125 -18.21 7.53 -11.74
C GLY A 125 -19.17 7.05 -12.84
N GLY A 126 -19.30 5.75 -13.08
CA GLY A 126 -20.26 5.18 -14.01
C GLY A 126 -21.66 4.99 -13.40
N GLU A 127 -22.54 4.38 -14.17
CA GLU A 127 -23.86 3.96 -13.71
C GLU A 127 -23.71 2.93 -12.57
N ARG A 128 -24.43 3.17 -11.47
CA ARG A 128 -24.36 2.34 -10.25
C ARG A 128 -25.46 1.27 -10.22
N SER A 129 -25.79 0.72 -11.40
CA SER A 129 -26.68 -0.43 -11.53
C SER A 129 -25.97 -1.71 -11.11
N THR A 130 -26.74 -2.72 -10.72
CA THR A 130 -26.20 -4.01 -10.26
C THR A 130 -25.30 -4.63 -11.33
N GLU A 131 -25.73 -4.59 -12.60
CA GLU A 131 -25.04 -5.20 -13.74
C GLU A 131 -23.68 -4.54 -13.99
N ARG A 132 -23.64 -3.20 -13.92
CA ARG A 132 -22.40 -2.44 -14.16
C ARG A 132 -21.39 -2.65 -13.04
N LEU A 133 -21.87 -2.73 -11.81
CA LEU A 133 -21.06 -3.01 -10.63
C LEU A 133 -20.53 -4.45 -10.65
N ALA A 134 -21.35 -5.42 -11.08
CA ALA A 134 -20.95 -6.81 -11.23
C ALA A 134 -19.88 -6.99 -12.31
N ALA A 135 -20.06 -6.35 -13.47
CA ALA A 135 -19.06 -6.36 -14.55
C ALA A 135 -17.72 -5.76 -14.09
N PHE A 136 -17.75 -4.67 -13.32
CA PHE A 136 -16.55 -4.09 -12.74
C PHE A 136 -15.87 -5.04 -11.77
N ALA A 137 -16.64 -5.63 -10.85
CA ALA A 137 -16.12 -6.46 -9.77
C ALA A 137 -15.53 -7.79 -10.25
N THR A 138 -15.99 -8.32 -11.39
CA THR A 138 -15.60 -9.65 -11.89
C THR A 138 -14.44 -9.61 -12.88
N ALA A 139 -14.36 -8.60 -13.75
CA ALA A 139 -13.37 -8.60 -14.84
C ALA A 139 -12.74 -7.24 -15.14
N GLU A 140 -13.49 -6.13 -15.06
CA GLU A 140 -12.95 -4.86 -15.55
C GLU A 140 -11.97 -4.19 -14.58
N TYR A 141 -12.04 -4.50 -13.28
CA TYR A 141 -11.14 -3.90 -12.30
C TYR A 141 -9.67 -4.17 -12.63
N GLU A 142 -9.34 -5.32 -13.22
CA GLU A 142 -7.96 -5.67 -13.61
C GLU A 142 -7.35 -4.68 -14.62
N LYS A 143 -8.20 -4.06 -15.45
CA LYS A 143 -7.81 -3.04 -16.45
C LYS A 143 -7.90 -1.63 -15.88
N ALA A 144 -8.53 -1.45 -14.73
CA ALA A 144 -8.67 -0.16 -14.09
C ALA A 144 -7.33 0.27 -13.45
N LEU A 145 -7.20 1.58 -13.24
CA LEU A 145 -6.04 2.13 -12.55
C LEU A 145 -6.01 1.60 -11.11
N SER A 146 -4.93 0.89 -10.78
CA SER A 146 -4.67 0.38 -9.43
C SER A 146 -3.76 1.32 -8.65
N ALA A 147 -3.98 1.37 -7.35
CA ALA A 147 -3.07 1.96 -6.38
C ALA A 147 -2.73 0.91 -5.31
N PRO A 148 -1.54 0.96 -4.69
CA PRO A 148 -1.25 0.10 -3.55
C PRO A 148 -2.23 0.39 -2.40
N VAL A 149 -2.65 -0.66 -1.67
CA VAL A 149 -3.48 -0.47 -0.49
C VAL A 149 -2.66 0.29 0.57
N PRO A 150 -3.17 1.41 1.11
CA PRO A 150 -2.48 2.13 2.17
C PRO A 150 -2.33 1.26 3.42
N ALA A 151 -1.20 1.38 4.12
CA ALA A 151 -0.96 0.65 5.36
C ALA A 151 -2.02 1.00 6.43
N PRO A 152 -2.37 0.06 7.34
CA PRO A 152 -3.24 0.40 8.46
C PRO A 152 -2.59 1.48 9.33
N LEU A 153 -3.41 2.38 9.90
CA LEU A 153 -2.96 3.47 10.79
C LEU A 153 -2.54 2.94 12.18
N THR A 154 -1.77 1.85 12.23
CA THR A 154 -1.23 1.30 13.46
C THR A 154 0.10 1.96 13.79
N TYR A 155 0.39 2.14 15.08
CA TYR A 155 1.66 2.68 15.54
C TYR A 155 2.85 1.87 15.00
N PHE A 156 2.75 0.54 15.03
CA PHE A 156 3.76 -0.35 14.46
C PHE A 156 3.91 -0.15 12.95
N GLY A 157 2.83 0.11 12.20
CA GLY A 157 2.91 0.43 10.77
C GLY A 157 3.71 1.69 10.50
N ILE A 158 3.50 2.76 11.29
CA ILE A 158 4.27 4.01 11.17
C ILE A 158 5.75 3.78 11.49
N VAL A 159 6.05 3.04 12.55
CA VAL A 159 7.43 2.72 12.95
C VAL A 159 8.10 1.82 11.90
N ALA A 160 7.39 0.81 11.40
CA ALA A 160 7.88 -0.07 10.36
C ALA A 160 8.14 0.70 9.06
N ASP A 161 7.26 1.62 8.67
CA ASP A 161 7.45 2.43 7.46
C ASP A 161 8.68 3.36 7.59
N PHE A 162 8.87 3.97 8.77
CA PHE A 162 10.10 4.72 9.08
C PHE A 162 11.35 3.85 9.02
N MET A 163 11.30 2.63 9.57
CA MET A 163 12.41 1.68 9.55
C MET A 163 12.70 1.14 8.15
N ILE A 164 11.67 0.72 7.41
CA ILE A 164 11.77 0.21 6.04
C ILE A 164 12.31 1.30 5.12
N THR A 165 11.74 2.51 5.18
CA THR A 165 12.22 3.66 4.39
C THR A 165 13.66 4.01 4.75
N GLY A 166 14.01 4.00 6.04
CA GLY A 166 15.39 4.20 6.49
C GLY A 166 16.36 3.14 5.95
N VAL A 167 15.97 1.87 5.95
CA VAL A 167 16.78 0.77 5.40
C VAL A 167 16.92 0.87 3.88
N GLN A 168 15.85 1.20 3.17
CA GLN A 168 15.83 1.31 1.71
C GLN A 168 16.73 2.46 1.21
N GLU A 169 16.67 3.61 1.89
CA GLU A 169 17.53 4.75 1.56
C GLU A 169 18.99 4.46 1.90
N SER A 170 19.26 3.81 3.05
CA SER A 170 20.61 3.38 3.40
C SER A 170 21.18 2.40 2.35
N GLN A 171 20.41 1.40 1.91
CA GLN A 171 20.83 0.45 0.88
C GLN A 171 21.14 1.14 -0.45
N ARG A 172 20.31 2.10 -0.87
CA ARG A 172 20.54 2.89 -2.10
C ARG A 172 21.85 3.68 -2.03
N ILE A 173 22.12 4.30 -0.88
CA ILE A 173 23.36 5.05 -0.65
C ILE A 173 24.57 4.11 -0.68
N TYR A 174 24.49 2.94 -0.03
CA TYR A 174 25.56 1.95 -0.06
C TYR A 174 25.84 1.45 -1.48
N ASP A 175 24.82 1.12 -2.28
CA ASP A 175 25.02 0.62 -3.64
C ASP A 175 25.72 1.64 -4.55
N VAL A 176 25.31 2.91 -4.48
CA VAL A 176 25.92 3.98 -5.28
C VAL A 176 27.35 4.27 -4.82
N ALA A 177 27.57 4.34 -3.50
CA ALA A 177 28.90 4.58 -2.95
C ALA A 177 29.86 3.42 -3.26
N PHE A 178 29.40 2.17 -3.16
CA PHE A 178 30.21 0.97 -3.39
C PHE A 178 30.52 0.77 -4.88
N ARG A 179 29.56 1.00 -5.78
CA ARG A 179 29.84 1.05 -7.24
C ARG A 179 30.83 2.16 -7.58
N GLY A 180 30.66 3.34 -7.00
CA GLY A 180 31.59 4.46 -7.20
C GLY A 180 33.01 4.10 -6.75
N PHE A 181 33.16 3.50 -5.57
CA PHE A 181 34.45 3.06 -5.04
C PHE A 181 35.16 2.07 -5.96
N PHE A 182 34.46 1.05 -6.47
CA PHE A 182 35.06 0.08 -7.40
C PHE A 182 35.47 0.70 -8.74
N ILE A 183 34.67 1.63 -9.26
CA ILE A 183 35.01 2.33 -10.51
C ILE A 183 36.28 3.16 -10.30
N ILE A 184 36.34 3.98 -9.24
CA ILE A 184 37.49 4.84 -8.94
C ILE A 184 38.74 3.98 -8.71
N SER A 185 38.63 2.93 -7.90
CA SER A 185 39.74 2.02 -7.62
C SER A 185 40.28 1.34 -8.88
N SER A 186 39.40 0.92 -9.80
CA SER A 186 39.79 0.30 -11.07
C SER A 186 40.56 1.27 -11.97
N PHE A 187 40.07 2.51 -12.12
CA PHE A 187 40.74 3.53 -12.92
C PHE A 187 42.10 3.93 -12.33
N SER A 188 42.20 4.09 -11.00
CA SER A 188 43.47 4.39 -10.34
C SER A 188 44.49 3.28 -10.51
N PHE A 189 44.06 2.02 -10.41
CA PHE A 189 44.94 0.86 -10.62
C PHE A 189 45.44 0.79 -12.06
N LEU A 190 44.55 0.94 -13.04
CA LEU A 190 44.91 0.89 -14.47
C LEU A 190 45.85 2.04 -14.85
N ALA A 191 45.57 3.26 -14.39
CA ALA A 191 46.44 4.41 -14.59
C ALA A 191 47.83 4.18 -13.98
N GLY A 192 47.89 3.61 -12.76
CA GLY A 192 49.14 3.26 -12.09
C GLY A 192 49.97 2.24 -12.88
N VAL A 193 49.34 1.18 -13.40
CA VAL A 193 50.01 0.17 -14.23
C VAL A 193 50.55 0.78 -15.52
N ILE A 194 49.77 1.63 -16.20
CA ILE A 194 50.20 2.28 -17.45
C ILE A 194 51.39 3.21 -17.21
N ILE A 195 51.33 4.06 -16.17
CA ILE A 195 52.43 4.96 -15.82
C ILE A 195 53.69 4.15 -15.47
N GLY A 196 53.55 3.07 -14.69
CA GLY A 196 54.65 2.17 -14.36
C GLY A 196 55.29 1.53 -15.59
N MET A 197 54.49 1.06 -16.55
CA MET A 197 54.98 0.49 -17.81
C MET A 197 55.76 1.52 -18.64
N ILE A 198 55.24 2.74 -18.76
CA ILE A 198 55.92 3.84 -19.49
C ILE A 198 57.26 4.17 -18.83
N CYS A 199 57.30 4.29 -17.51
CA CYS A 199 58.54 4.51 -16.77
C CYS A 199 59.55 3.38 -17.02
N CYS A 200 59.10 2.12 -16.96
CA CYS A 200 59.96 0.96 -17.20
C CYS A 200 60.60 0.99 -18.60
N VAL A 201 59.81 1.31 -19.64
CA VAL A 201 60.30 1.45 -21.02
C VAL A 201 61.34 2.57 -21.12
N ILE A 202 61.10 3.74 -20.53
CA ILE A 202 62.06 4.86 -20.56
C ILE A 202 63.38 4.49 -19.88
N PHE A 203 63.33 3.79 -18.75
CA PHE A 203 64.53 3.33 -18.03
C PHE A 203 65.32 2.29 -18.83
N LEU A 204 64.65 1.32 -19.43
CA LEU A 204 65.29 0.30 -20.27
C LEU A 204 65.89 0.91 -21.55
N SER A 205 65.23 1.91 -22.16
CA SER A 205 65.76 2.64 -23.31
C SER A 205 66.99 3.51 -22.97
N LYS A 206 67.10 4.01 -21.73
CA LYS A 206 68.30 4.76 -21.26
C LYS A 206 69.45 3.85 -20.84
N GLY A 207 69.17 2.62 -20.39
CA GLY A 207 70.18 1.65 -19.95
C GLY A 207 71.04 1.03 -21.06
N GLY A 208 70.70 1.24 -22.34
CA GLY A 208 71.43 0.67 -23.48
C GLY A 208 72.74 1.36 -23.88
N ASN A 209 73.10 2.51 -23.29
CA ASN A 209 74.28 3.30 -23.68
C ASN A 209 75.45 3.25 -22.67
N ALA A 210 75.55 2.18 -21.86
CA ALA A 210 76.65 1.98 -20.92
C ALA A 210 77.40 0.65 -21.13
N SER A 211 78.12 0.53 -22.25
CA SER A 211 79.29 -0.34 -22.42
C SER A 211 80.10 0.23 -23.59
N HIS A 212 81.43 0.41 -23.63
CA HIS A 212 82.55 -0.10 -22.86
C HIS A 212 83.75 0.80 -23.19
N SER A 213 84.35 1.53 -22.23
CA SER A 213 85.63 2.21 -22.42
C SER A 213 86.59 1.83 -21.30
N SER A 214 87.30 0.73 -21.51
CA SER A 214 88.46 0.34 -20.71
C SER A 214 89.64 1.23 -21.10
N LYS A 215 90.02 2.18 -20.25
CA LYS A 215 91.30 2.90 -20.36
C LYS A 215 92.44 2.00 -19.84
N PRO A 216 93.53 1.78 -20.61
CA PRO A 216 94.71 1.11 -20.07
C PRO A 216 95.57 2.10 -19.28
N THR A 217 95.85 1.74 -18.03
CA THR A 217 96.89 2.33 -17.19
C THR A 217 98.28 2.00 -17.74
N LYS A 218 99.06 3.02 -18.16
CA LYS A 218 100.54 3.00 -18.18
C LYS A 218 101.02 4.42 -17.88
N ILE A 219 101.35 4.71 -16.63
CA ILE A 219 102.70 4.66 -16.02
C ILE A 219 103.66 5.67 -16.69
N SER A 220 103.91 6.72 -15.89
CA SER A 220 104.95 7.74 -15.97
C SER A 220 106.31 7.25 -16.44
N ALA A 221 106.94 8.00 -17.36
CA ALA A 221 108.38 8.06 -17.47
C ALA A 221 108.84 9.50 -17.82
N ARG A 222 109.48 10.08 -16.82
CA ARG A 222 110.28 11.31 -16.73
C ARG A 222 111.55 11.26 -17.60
N LYS A 223 111.89 12.33 -18.31
CA LYS A 223 113.28 12.81 -18.63
C LYS A 223 113.20 14.18 -19.33
N GLN A 224 113.73 15.29 -18.78
CA GLN A 224 115.14 15.77 -18.87
C GLN A 224 115.58 15.86 -20.34
N ASP A 225 115.91 17.00 -20.94
CA ASP A 225 116.54 18.24 -20.45
C ASP A 225 116.05 19.49 -21.22
#